data_AF-A0A1Q3JVP7-F1
#
_entry.id   AF-A0A1Q3JVP7-F1
#
_cell.length_a   1.000
_cell.length_b   1.000
_cell.length_c   1.000
_cell.angle_alpha   90.00
_cell.angle_beta   90.00
_cell.angle_gamma   90.00
#
_symmetry.space_group_name_H-M   'P 1'
#
loop_
_entity.id
_entity.type
_entity.pdbx_description
1 polymer ?
#
loop_
_entity_poly.entity_id
_entity_poly.type
_entity_poly.pdbx_seq_one_letter_code
_entity_poly.pdbx_strand_id
1 'polypeptide(L)'
;MQKFRKELGLSRQDLALMLKVSSSAISMYEKGFRHLSPKASEKWTELQLLWQENRKKGPLPRGIEKKFLQVQQQENLSLLNLHVQRAATLSIGVTQL
;
A
#
# COMPACT_ATOMS: atom_id res chain seq x y z
N MET A 1 -20.10 -4.87 -11.10
CA MET A 1 -19.14 -3.82 -10.72
C MET A 1 -19.64 -2.91 -9.60
N GLN A 2 -20.81 -2.26 -9.76
CA GLN A 2 -21.31 -1.28 -8.77
C GLN A 2 -21.49 -1.82 -7.35
N LYS A 3 -22.12 -3.00 -7.19
CA LYS A 3 -22.32 -3.64 -5.87
C LYS A 3 -20.98 -3.90 -5.16
N PHE A 4 -20.05 -4.55 -5.86
CA PHE A 4 -18.72 -4.86 -5.36
C PHE A 4 -17.92 -3.61 -4.96
N ARG A 5 -17.97 -2.53 -5.76
CA ARG A 5 -17.34 -1.25 -5.39
C ARG A 5 -17.90 -0.70 -4.08
N LYS A 6 -19.22 -0.75 -3.91
CA LYS A 6 -19.88 -0.30 -2.67
C LYS A 6 -19.52 -1.18 -1.47
N GLU A 7 -19.42 -2.50 -1.65
CA GLU A 7 -18.97 -3.42 -0.60
C GLU A 7 -17.53 -3.13 -0.14
N LEU A 8 -16.66 -2.69 -1.06
CA LEU A 8 -15.31 -2.25 -0.75
C LEU A 8 -15.24 -0.84 -0.11
N GLY A 9 -16.36 -0.11 -0.03
CA GLY A 9 -16.37 1.29 0.44
C GLY A 9 -15.64 2.27 -0.48
N LEU A 10 -15.31 1.88 -1.72
CA LEU A 10 -14.54 2.71 -2.65
C LEU A 10 -15.42 3.75 -3.33
N SER A 11 -14.90 4.97 -3.50
CA SER A 11 -15.52 5.95 -4.39
C SER A 11 -15.31 5.54 -5.86
N ARG A 12 -16.06 6.16 -6.78
CA ARG A 12 -15.81 5.95 -8.22
C ARG A 12 -14.43 6.46 -8.65
N GLN A 13 -13.90 7.48 -7.97
CA GLN A 13 -12.57 8.02 -8.25
C GLN A 13 -11.49 7.03 -7.82
N ASP A 14 -11.63 6.41 -6.65
CA ASP A 14 -10.66 5.43 -6.15
C ASP A 14 -10.59 4.21 -7.08
N LEU A 15 -11.75 3.72 -7.52
CA LEU A 15 -11.79 2.61 -8.46
C LEU A 15 -11.21 2.98 -9.83
N ALA A 16 -11.41 4.22 -10.28
CA ALA A 16 -10.81 4.74 -11.50
C ALA A 16 -9.28 4.77 -11.42
N LEU A 17 -8.72 5.20 -10.28
CA LEU A 17 -7.27 5.19 -10.04
C LEU A 17 -6.70 3.77 -10.07
N MET A 18 -7.36 2.82 -9.39
CA MET A 18 -6.93 1.42 -9.36
C MET A 18 -6.94 0.77 -10.75
N LEU A 19 -7.97 1.06 -11.55
CA LEU A 19 -8.12 0.51 -12.89
C LEU A 19 -7.40 1.34 -13.98
N LYS A 20 -6.76 2.45 -13.60
CA LYS A 20 -6.11 3.42 -14.50
C LYS A 20 -7.03 3.90 -15.64
N VAL A 21 -8.27 4.23 -15.29
CA VAL A 21 -9.29 4.76 -16.22
C VAL A 21 -9.90 6.05 -15.68
N SER A 22 -10.63 6.79 -16.50
CA SER A 22 -11.34 7.98 -16.01
C SER A 22 -12.50 7.62 -15.10
N SER A 23 -12.82 8.50 -14.16
CA SER A 23 -14.00 8.36 -13.27
C SER A 23 -15.32 8.31 -14.04
N SER A 24 -15.40 9.01 -15.18
CA SER A 24 -16.55 8.95 -16.11
C SER A 24 -16.70 7.58 -16.76
N ALA A 25 -15.60 6.92 -17.13
CA ALA A 25 -15.62 5.58 -17.68
C ALA A 25 -16.16 4.55 -16.68
N ILE A 26 -15.82 4.67 -15.39
CA ILE A 26 -16.38 3.82 -14.34
C ILE A 26 -17.92 3.92 -14.30
N SER A 27 -18.49 5.11 -14.43
CA SER A 27 -19.95 5.24 -14.45
C SER A 27 -20.58 4.58 -15.68
N MET A 28 -19.92 4.57 -16.83
CA MET A 28 -20.40 3.88 -18.03
C MET A 28 -20.32 2.36 -17.85
N TYR A 29 -19.23 1.85 -17.26
CA TYR A 29 -19.06 0.43 -16.95
C TYR A 29 -20.08 -0.06 -15.92
N GLU A 30 -20.35 0.72 -14.87
CA GLU A 30 -21.35 0.38 -13.86
C GLU A 30 -22.76 0.26 -14.44
N LYS A 31 -23.10 1.11 -15.40
CA LYS A 31 -24.43 1.16 -16.04
C LYS A 31 -24.58 0.19 -17.22
N GLY A 32 -23.50 -0.49 -17.63
CA GLY A 32 -23.51 -1.40 -18.77
C GLY A 32 -23.50 -0.72 -20.15
N PHE A 33 -23.30 0.59 -20.21
CA PHE A 33 -23.23 1.32 -21.49
C PHE A 33 -21.93 1.07 -22.26
N ARG A 34 -20.89 0.59 -21.57
CA ARG A 34 -19.60 0.26 -22.18
C ARG A 34 -19.00 -0.95 -21.49
N HIS A 35 -18.31 -1.80 -22.25
CA HIS A 35 -17.51 -2.88 -21.70
C HIS A 35 -16.16 -2.37 -21.18
N LEU A 36 -15.61 -3.03 -20.16
CA LEU A 36 -14.26 -2.74 -19.67
C LEU A 36 -13.25 -2.97 -20.79
N SER A 37 -12.21 -2.12 -20.86
CA SER A 37 -11.07 -2.40 -21.73
C SER A 37 -10.35 -3.66 -21.25
N PRO A 38 -9.64 -4.41 -22.11
CA PRO A 38 -8.95 -5.64 -21.71
C PRO A 38 -8.03 -5.44 -20.49
N LYS A 39 -7.24 -4.36 -20.48
CA LYS A 39 -6.37 -4.00 -19.34
C LYS A 39 -7.13 -3.70 -18.05
N ALA A 40 -8.26 -2.98 -18.16
CA ALA A 40 -9.09 -2.68 -16.99
C ALA A 40 -9.83 -3.93 -16.49
N SER A 41 -10.21 -4.84 -17.39
CA SER A 41 -10.84 -6.12 -17.05
C SER A 41 -9.87 -7.02 -16.29
N GLU A 42 -8.60 -7.10 -16.72
CA GLU A 42 -7.57 -7.86 -16.02
C GLU A 42 -7.35 -7.31 -14.59
N LYS A 43 -7.15 -6.00 -14.46
CA LYS A 43 -7.02 -5.32 -13.17
C LYS A 43 -8.26 -5.50 -12.27
N TRP A 44 -9.44 -5.51 -12.87
CA TRP A 44 -10.69 -5.75 -12.15
C TRP A 44 -10.77 -7.18 -11.61
N THR A 45 -10.40 -8.18 -12.42
CA THR A 45 -10.32 -9.58 -11.99
C THR A 45 -9.28 -9.77 -10.87
N GLU A 46 -8.11 -9.15 -10.99
CA GLU A 46 -7.06 -9.15 -9.96
C GLU A 46 -7.61 -8.60 -8.63
N LEU A 47 -8.30 -7.47 -8.66
CA LEU A 47 -8.96 -6.88 -7.49
C LEU A 47 -9.99 -7.82 -6.85
N GLN A 48 -10.77 -8.53 -7.66
CA GLN A 48 -11.75 -9.51 -7.17
C GLN A 48 -11.09 -10.70 -6.49
N LEU A 49 -10.01 -11.23 -7.07
CA LEU A 49 -9.23 -12.33 -6.50
C LEU A 49 -8.57 -11.92 -5.17
N LEU A 50 -7.93 -10.75 -5.13
CA LEU A 50 -7.30 -10.22 -3.91
C LEU A 50 -8.33 -10.03 -2.78
N TRP A 51 -9.51 -9.53 -3.10
CA TRP A 51 -10.58 -9.40 -2.11
C TRP A 51 -11.05 -10.76 -1.59
N GLN A 52 -11.22 -11.74 -2.48
CA GLN A 52 -11.62 -13.09 -2.10
C GLN A 52 -10.57 -13.75 -1.20
N GLU A 53 -9.29 -13.57 -1.51
CA GLU A 53 -8.18 -14.09 -0.72
C GLU A 53 -8.12 -13.42 0.67
N ASN A 54 -8.27 -12.09 0.73
CA ASN A 54 -8.33 -11.36 2.01
C ASN A 54 -9.53 -11.76 2.87
N ARG A 55 -10.68 -12.08 2.27
CA ARG A 55 -11.82 -12.63 3.02
C ARG A 55 -11.52 -14.00 3.65
N LYS A 56 -10.69 -14.82 3.00
CA LYS A 56 -10.29 -16.14 3.52
C LYS A 56 -9.21 -16.03 4.61
N LYS A 57 -8.31 -15.05 4.49
CA LYS A 57 -7.18 -14.87 5.42
C LYS A 57 -7.58 -14.33 6.79
N GLY A 58 -8.83 -13.89 6.97
CA GLY A 58 -9.29 -13.26 8.21
C GLY A 58 -8.56 -11.92 8.46
N PRO A 59 -8.96 -11.16 9.50
CA PRO A 59 -8.21 -9.97 9.87
C PRO A 59 -6.78 -10.36 10.25
N LEU A 60 -5.79 -9.57 9.80
CA LEU A 60 -4.40 -9.70 10.22
C LEU A 60 -4.36 -9.86 11.76
N PRO A 61 -3.61 -10.85 12.29
CA PRO A 61 -3.46 -11.02 13.73
C PRO A 61 -2.99 -9.69 14.34
N ARG A 62 -3.82 -9.10 15.21
CA ARG A 62 -3.49 -7.84 15.89
C ARG A 62 -2.17 -8.03 16.64
N GLY A 63 -1.10 -7.38 16.17
CA GLY A 63 0.23 -7.47 16.79
C GLY A 63 1.39 -7.67 15.82
N ILE A 64 1.16 -8.13 14.59
CA ILE A 64 2.25 -8.27 13.60
C ILE A 64 2.79 -6.90 13.18
N GLU A 65 1.91 -5.93 12.92
CA GLU A 65 2.32 -4.55 12.58
C GLU A 65 3.16 -3.90 13.68
N LYS A 66 2.78 -4.09 14.96
CA LYS A 66 3.56 -3.56 16.09
C LYS A 66 4.95 -4.17 16.14
N LYS A 67 5.07 -5.49 15.98
CA LYS A 67 6.38 -6.17 15.97
C LYS A 67 7.24 -5.69 14.81
N PHE A 68 6.67 -5.58 13.61
CA PHE A 68 7.40 -5.12 12.42
C PHE A 68 7.89 -3.67 12.59
N LEU A 69 7.02 -2.76 13.02
CA LEU A 69 7.38 -1.37 13.29
C LEU A 69 8.47 -1.25 14.37
N GLN A 70 8.40 -2.08 15.41
CA GLN A 70 9.38 -2.09 16.49
C GLN A 70 10.75 -2.56 16.02
N VAL A 71 10.80 -3.60 15.17
CA VAL A 71 12.05 -4.08 14.54
C VAL A 71 12.64 -2.99 13.63
N GLN A 72 11.82 -2.36 12.79
CA GLN A 72 12.28 -1.28 11.91
C GLN A 72 12.78 -0.06 12.70
N GLN A 73 12.14 0.29 13.82
CA GLN A 73 12.62 1.37 14.69
C GLN A 73 13.96 1.03 15.33
N GLN A 74 14.14 -0.20 15.80
CA GLN A 74 15.38 -0.68 16.40
C GLN A 74 16.56 -0.57 15.41
N GLU A 75 16.35 -0.95 14.15
CA GLU A 75 17.36 -0.88 13.08
C GLU A 75 17.75 0.56 12.74
N ASN A 76 16.78 1.48 12.70
CA ASN A 76 17.09 2.89 12.46
C ASN A 76 17.89 3.51 13.60
N LEU A 77 17.59 3.16 14.85
CA LEU A 77 18.34 3.63 16.02
C LEU A 77 19.77 3.10 16.05
N SER A 78 19.99 1.83 15.66
CA SER A 78 21.34 1.26 15.61
C SER A 78 22.20 1.92 14.54
N LEU A 79 21.63 2.20 13.35
CA LEU A 79 22.30 2.97 12.30
C LEU A 79 22.65 4.39 12.76
N LEU A 80 21.71 5.09 13.40
CA LEU A 80 21.96 6.43 13.91
C LEU A 80 23.09 6.44 14.95
N ASN A 81 23.07 5.50 15.90
CA ASN A 81 24.13 5.36 16.90
C ASN A 81 25.49 5.09 16.27
N LEU A 82 25.56 4.25 15.24
CA LEU A 82 26.80 3.98 14.51
C LEU A 82 27.33 5.26 13.83
N HIS A 83 26.46 6.06 13.23
CA HIS A 83 26.85 7.34 12.64
C HIS A 83 27.35 8.34 13.68
N VAL A 84 26.68 8.46 14.83
CA VAL A 84 27.11 9.32 15.94
C VAL A 84 28.47 8.90 16.47
N GLN A 85 28.70 7.60 16.67
CA GLN A 85 29.99 7.09 17.12
C GLN A 85 31.11 7.40 16.13
N ARG A 86 30.87 7.20 14.83
CA ARG A 86 31.83 7.55 13.77
C ARG A 86 32.11 9.06 13.72
N ALA A 87 31.08 9.89 13.87
CA ALA A 87 31.26 11.34 13.90
C ALA A 87 32.07 11.79 15.13
N ALA A 88 31.83 11.19 16.29
CA ALA A 88 32.57 11.47 17.53
C ALA A 88 34.04 11.03 17.44
N THR A 89 34.35 9.87 16.85
CA THR A 89 35.75 9.47 16.65
C THR A 89 36.48 10.38 15.69
N LEU A 90 35.81 10.87 14.64
CA LEU A 90 36.37 11.85 13.73
C LEU A 90 36.55 13.22 14.39
N SER A 91 35.63 13.66 15.26
CA SER A 91 35.77 14.95 15.94
C SER A 91 36.89 14.97 16.99
N ILE A 92 37.08 13.87 17.74
CA ILE A 92 38.15 13.74 18.72
C ILE A 92 39.53 13.78 18.04
N GLY A 93 39.66 13.13 16.88
CA GLY A 93 40.91 13.15 16.09
C GLY A 93 41.28 14.52 15.53
N VAL A 94 40.31 15.42 15.33
CA VAL A 94 40.54 16.81 14.89
C VAL A 94 40.94 17.72 16.05
N THR A 95 40.54 17.42 17.28
CA THR A 95 40.85 18.24 18.47
C THR A 95 42.16 17.89 19.18
N GLN A 96 42.88 16.83 18.79
CA GLN A 96 44.16 16.40 19.38
C GLN A 96 45.40 16.72 18.51
N LEU A 97 45.26 17.57 17.47
CA LEU A 97 46.36 18.16 16.71
C LEU A 97 46.56 19.62 17.12
#